data_AF-E0SSY9-F1
#
_entry.id   AF-E0SSY9-F1
#
_cell.length_a   1.000
_cell.length_b   1.000
_cell.length_c   1.000
_cell.angle_alpha   90.00
_cell.angle_beta   90.00
_cell.angle_gamma   90.00
#
_symmetry.space_group_name_H-M   'P 1'
#
loop_
_entity.id
_entity.type
_entity.pdbx_description
1 polymer ?
#
loop_
_entity_poly.entity_id
_entity_poly.type
_entity_poly.pdbx_seq_one_letter_code
_entity_poly.pdbx_strand_id
1 'polypeptide(L)'
;MREYVFVDSNMFIQLLYEGGRASEAEELLDKYLLLATSIGVVDEVLHFIIRREAMSKYNIRRAYDLRRLVRSKGIAFAKESLDKFVSLLEELHVKVVADFEAQPSQIINTMNDYKLAPRDAITALTCKY
;
A
#
# COMPACT_ATOMS: atom_id res chain seq x y z
N MET A 1 1.69 26.01 6.27
CA MET A 1 2.04 24.58 6.12
C MET A 1 1.26 24.08 4.93
N ARG A 2 1.87 23.32 4.01
CA ARG A 2 1.11 22.71 2.91
C ARG A 2 0.50 21.42 3.45
N GLU A 3 -0.83 21.28 3.39
CA GLU A 3 -1.53 20.08 3.85
C GLU A 3 -1.40 18.99 2.78
N TYR A 4 -0.87 17.83 3.19
CA TYR A 4 -0.82 16.63 2.35
C TYR A 4 -2.02 15.75 2.67
N VAL A 5 -2.59 15.12 1.64
CA VAL A 5 -3.54 14.02 1.81
C VAL A 5 -2.77 12.72 1.80
N PHE A 6 -2.95 11.92 2.84
CA PHE A 6 -2.36 10.60 2.93
C PHE A 6 -3.15 9.59 2.08
N VAL A 7 -2.45 8.87 1.21
CA VAL A 7 -3.00 7.86 0.32
C VAL A 7 -2.65 6.48 0.86
N ASP A 8 -3.69 5.73 1.25
CA ASP A 8 -3.57 4.38 1.78
C ASP A 8 -3.48 3.31 0.67
N SER A 9 -3.04 2.10 1.04
CA SER A 9 -2.89 0.93 0.19
C SER A 9 -4.14 0.63 -0.64
N ASN A 10 -5.33 0.76 -0.06
CA ASN A 10 -6.57 0.43 -0.75
C ASN A 10 -6.81 1.33 -1.98
N MET A 11 -6.44 2.61 -1.92
CA MET A 11 -6.59 3.54 -3.06
C MET A 11 -5.77 3.06 -4.26
N PHE A 12 -4.51 2.71 -4.04
CA PHE A 12 -3.64 2.17 -5.08
C PHE A 12 -4.17 0.83 -5.62
N ILE A 13 -4.67 -0.04 -4.74
CA ILE A 13 -5.22 -1.34 -5.15
C ILE A 13 -6.47 -1.17 -6.03
N GLN A 14 -7.36 -0.22 -5.72
CA GLN A 14 -8.52 0.06 -6.57
C GLN A 14 -8.10 0.53 -7.97
N LEU A 15 -7.14 1.46 -8.05
CA LEU A 15 -6.66 2.00 -9.32
C LEU A 15 -5.94 0.95 -10.17
N LEU A 16 -5.01 0.20 -9.57
CA LEU A 16 -4.17 -0.78 -10.30
C LEU A 16 -4.95 -1.96 -10.86
N TYR A 17 -6.06 -2.33 -10.22
CA TYR A 17 -6.81 -3.53 -10.55
C TYR A 17 -8.25 -3.23 -10.98
N GLU A 18 -8.51 -1.98 -11.39
CA GLU A 18 -9.83 -1.52 -11.87
C GLU A 18 -10.95 -1.98 -10.95
N GLY A 19 -10.75 -1.79 -9.64
CA GLY A 19 -11.72 -2.16 -8.64
C GLY A 19 -13.03 -1.37 -8.80
N GLY A 20 -14.11 -1.83 -8.18
CA GLY A 20 -15.44 -1.22 -8.34
C GLY A 20 -15.54 0.26 -7.91
N ARG A 21 -14.49 0.81 -7.28
CA ARG A 21 -14.40 2.22 -6.88
C ARG A 21 -13.22 2.96 -7.53
N ALA A 22 -12.63 2.43 -8.61
CA ALA A 22 -11.48 3.05 -9.26
C ALA A 22 -11.77 4.48 -9.74
N SER A 23 -12.92 4.72 -10.37
CA SER A 23 -13.32 6.07 -10.81
C SER A 23 -13.51 7.04 -9.63
N GLU A 24 -14.10 6.58 -8.53
CA GLU A 24 -14.25 7.40 -7.33
C GLU A 24 -12.89 7.72 -6.70
N ALA A 25 -11.96 6.76 -6.73
CA ALA A 25 -10.61 6.96 -6.22
C ALA A 25 -9.84 8.00 -7.06
N GLU A 26 -9.95 7.93 -8.38
CA GLU A 26 -9.35 8.90 -9.30
C GLU A 26 -9.91 10.31 -9.08
N GLU A 27 -11.25 10.45 -9.07
CA GLU A 27 -11.92 11.72 -8.78
C GLU A 27 -11.55 12.32 -7.42
N LEU A 28 -11.27 11.48 -6.42
CA LEU A 28 -10.84 11.95 -5.11
C LEU A 28 -9.41 12.47 -5.14
N LEU A 29 -8.49 11.77 -5.82
CA LEU A 29 -7.09 12.15 -5.89
C LEU A 29 -6.89 13.43 -6.71
N ASP A 30 -7.66 13.61 -7.79
CA ASP A 30 -7.62 14.82 -8.63
C ASP A 30 -8.00 16.10 -7.87
N LYS A 31 -8.76 15.99 -6.77
CA LYS A 31 -9.14 17.14 -5.92
C LYS A 31 -7.98 17.66 -5.07
N TYR A 32 -6.92 16.87 -4.88
CA TYR A 32 -5.83 17.21 -3.96
C TYR A 32 -4.50 17.33 -4.69
N LEU A 33 -3.90 18.51 -4.57
CA LEU A 33 -2.61 18.85 -5.23
C LEU A 33 -1.39 18.16 -4.58
N LEU A 34 -1.51 17.74 -3.33
CA LEU A 34 -0.37 17.27 -2.53
C LEU A 34 -0.72 15.93 -1.90
N LEU A 35 -0.22 14.88 -2.51
CA LEU A 35 -0.42 13.51 -2.07
C LEU A 35 0.84 12.99 -1.37
N ALA A 36 0.65 12.24 -0.29
CA ALA A 36 1.72 11.53 0.38
C ALA A 36 1.29 10.10 0.73
N THR A 37 2.25 9.20 0.82
CA THR A 37 2.05 7.85 1.37
C THR A 37 3.29 7.46 2.17
N SER A 38 3.27 6.35 2.88
CA SER A 38 4.42 5.89 3.67
C SER A 38 5.09 4.65 3.09
N ILE A 39 6.36 4.45 3.46
CA ILE A 39 7.16 3.32 2.96
C ILE A 39 6.54 1.97 3.26
N GLY A 40 5.86 1.80 4.39
CA GLY A 40 5.23 0.51 4.65
C GLY A 40 3.85 0.37 3.98
N VAL A 41 3.18 1.46 3.58
CA VAL A 41 2.01 1.35 2.67
C VAL A 41 2.49 0.86 1.31
N VAL A 42 3.65 1.37 0.84
CA VAL A 42 4.34 0.84 -0.34
C VAL A 42 4.64 -0.66 -0.16
N ASP A 43 5.21 -1.09 0.97
CA ASP A 43 5.45 -2.53 1.25
C ASP A 43 4.16 -3.36 1.17
N GLU A 44 3.06 -2.89 1.76
CA GLU A 44 1.76 -3.57 1.71
C GLU A 44 1.23 -3.74 0.29
N VAL A 45 1.29 -2.68 -0.52
CA VAL A 45 0.84 -2.73 -1.92
C VAL A 45 1.71 -3.68 -2.73
N LEU A 46 3.04 -3.63 -2.57
CA LEU A 46 3.97 -4.57 -3.23
C LEU A 46 3.66 -6.02 -2.83
N HIS A 47 3.45 -6.27 -1.55
CA HIS A 47 3.10 -7.61 -1.05
C HIS A 47 1.76 -8.09 -1.62
N PHE A 48 0.77 -7.21 -1.66
CA PHE A 48 -0.54 -7.49 -2.25
C PHE A 48 -0.41 -7.88 -3.72
N ILE A 49 0.30 -7.08 -4.53
CA ILE A 49 0.53 -7.33 -5.95
C ILE A 49 1.18 -8.70 -6.14
N ILE A 50 2.28 -8.97 -5.43
CA ILE A 50 2.99 -10.26 -5.51
C ILE A 50 2.05 -11.43 -5.20
N ARG A 51 1.25 -11.32 -4.14
CA ARG A 51 0.30 -12.37 -3.76
C ARG A 51 -0.81 -12.55 -4.79
N ARG A 52 -1.36 -11.46 -5.32
CA ARG A 52 -2.44 -11.48 -6.32
C ARG A 52 -1.97 -12.09 -7.63
N GLU A 53 -0.80 -11.70 -8.13
CA GLU A 53 -0.19 -12.26 -9.34
C GLU A 53 0.16 -13.74 -9.16
N ALA A 54 0.68 -14.15 -8.00
CA ALA A 54 0.98 -15.55 -7.72
C ALA A 54 -0.30 -16.41 -7.66
N MET A 55 -1.38 -15.86 -7.10
CA MET A 55 -2.67 -16.53 -7.08
C MET A 55 -3.27 -16.65 -8.49
N SER A 56 -3.22 -15.59 -9.29
CA SER A 56 -3.76 -15.59 -10.66
C SER A 56 -2.98 -16.54 -11.59
N LYS A 57 -1.64 -16.48 -11.57
CA LYS A 57 -0.78 -17.19 -12.53
C LYS A 57 -0.40 -18.60 -12.11
N TYR A 58 -0.40 -18.89 -10.79
CA TYR A 58 0.07 -20.17 -10.25
C TYR A 58 -0.90 -20.82 -9.25
N ASN A 59 -2.07 -20.20 -8.99
CA ASN A 59 -3.04 -20.66 -7.97
C ASN A 59 -2.43 -20.82 -6.56
N ILE A 60 -1.39 -20.03 -6.25
CA ILE A 60 -0.73 -20.07 -4.95
C ILE A 60 -1.46 -19.15 -3.97
N ARG A 61 -1.97 -19.71 -2.87
CA ARG A 61 -2.72 -18.96 -1.83
C ARG A 61 -2.03 -18.91 -0.47
N ARG A 62 -1.17 -19.87 -0.19
CA ARG A 62 -0.48 -20.03 1.11
C ARG A 62 0.82 -19.25 1.11
N ALA A 63 1.09 -18.56 2.22
CA ALA A 63 2.31 -17.76 2.39
C ALA A 63 3.60 -18.60 2.23
N TYR A 64 3.60 -19.85 2.68
CA TYR A 64 4.74 -20.76 2.52
C TYR A 64 5.05 -21.04 1.04
N ASP A 65 4.03 -21.34 0.25
CA ASP A 65 4.18 -21.62 -1.18
C ASP A 65 4.58 -20.36 -1.95
N LEU A 66 4.07 -19.18 -1.56
CA LEU A 66 4.48 -17.90 -2.12
C LEU A 66 5.98 -17.65 -1.90
N ARG A 67 6.47 -17.86 -0.67
CA ARG A 67 7.90 -17.75 -0.37
C ARG A 67 8.74 -18.73 -1.19
N ARG A 68 8.26 -19.96 -1.40
CA ARG A 68 8.95 -20.95 -2.25
C ARG A 68 9.00 -20.50 -3.72
N LEU A 69 7.90 -19.96 -4.25
CA LEU A 69 7.86 -19.40 -5.60
C LEU A 69 8.87 -18.26 -5.76
N VAL A 70 8.84 -17.26 -4.86
CA VAL A 70 9.75 -16.11 -4.92
C VAL A 70 11.22 -16.55 -4.82
N ARG A 71 11.55 -17.50 -3.93
CA ARG A 71 12.93 -18.02 -3.82
C ARG A 71 13.43 -18.73 -5.07
N SER A 72 12.52 -19.42 -5.79
CA SER A 72 12.88 -20.23 -6.96
C SER A 72 12.87 -19.46 -8.28
N LYS A 73 12.01 -18.45 -8.42
CA LYS A 73 11.80 -17.72 -9.69
C LYS A 73 11.99 -16.22 -9.58
N GLY A 74 12.29 -15.69 -8.40
CA GLY A 74 12.24 -14.26 -8.13
C GLY A 74 10.80 -13.71 -8.28
N ILE A 75 10.70 -12.44 -8.65
CA ILE A 75 9.43 -11.70 -8.75
C ILE A 75 9.01 -11.40 -10.20
N ALA A 76 9.68 -11.99 -11.20
CA ALA A 76 9.42 -11.69 -12.61
C ALA A 76 7.95 -11.87 -13.01
N PHE A 77 7.26 -12.83 -12.40
CA PHE A 77 5.84 -13.07 -12.64
C PHE A 77 4.92 -11.92 -12.22
N ALA A 78 5.36 -11.02 -11.36
CA ALA A 78 4.61 -9.86 -10.88
C ALA A 78 5.17 -8.53 -11.40
N LYS A 79 6.28 -8.56 -12.16
CA LYS A 79 7.05 -7.37 -12.51
C LYS A 79 6.23 -6.29 -13.22
N GLU A 80 5.38 -6.68 -14.17
CA GLU A 80 4.52 -5.72 -14.87
C GLU A 80 3.61 -4.94 -13.91
N SER A 81 2.91 -5.63 -13.00
CA SER A 81 2.00 -5.00 -12.03
C SER A 81 2.77 -4.17 -10.99
N LEU A 82 3.99 -4.58 -10.63
CA LEU A 82 4.86 -3.81 -9.75
C LEU A 82 5.36 -2.52 -10.42
N ASP A 83 5.76 -2.61 -11.68
CA ASP A 83 6.21 -1.44 -12.46
C ASP A 83 5.04 -0.45 -12.65
N LYS A 84 3.81 -0.95 -12.91
CA LYS A 84 2.59 -0.12 -12.93
C LYS A 84 2.35 0.64 -11.62
N PHE A 85 2.61 0.03 -10.47
CA PHE A 85 2.48 0.71 -9.18
C PHE A 85 3.51 1.83 -9.03
N VAL A 86 4.76 1.61 -9.46
CA VAL A 86 5.79 2.65 -9.44
C VAL A 86 5.39 3.82 -10.35
N SER A 87 4.96 3.53 -11.59
CA SER A 87 4.45 4.55 -12.52
C SER A 87 3.29 5.34 -11.93
N LEU A 88 2.34 4.67 -11.27
CA LEU A 88 1.21 5.33 -10.63
C LEU A 88 1.64 6.33 -9.54
N LEU A 89 2.64 5.98 -8.71
CA LEU A 89 3.17 6.91 -7.71
C LEU A 89 3.84 8.14 -8.35
N GLU A 90 4.55 7.94 -9.45
CA GLU A 90 5.24 9.00 -10.20
C GLU A 90 4.25 9.94 -10.90
N GLU A 91 3.26 9.39 -11.59
CA GLU A 91 2.20 10.11 -12.31
C GLU A 91 1.36 10.99 -11.37
N LEU A 92 1.02 10.46 -10.20
CA LEU A 92 0.29 11.17 -9.15
C LEU A 92 1.18 12.09 -8.30
N HIS A 93 2.48 12.13 -8.57
CA HIS A 93 3.47 12.88 -7.78
C HIS A 93 3.37 12.61 -6.27
N VAL A 94 3.11 11.36 -5.87
CA VAL A 94 2.93 10.97 -4.47
C VAL A 94 4.27 11.03 -3.75
N LYS A 95 4.34 11.83 -2.69
CA LYS A 95 5.51 11.85 -1.80
C LYS A 95 5.53 10.61 -0.92
N VAL A 96 6.56 9.76 -1.05
CA VAL A 96 6.78 8.65 -0.12
C VAL A 96 7.57 9.14 1.10
N VAL A 97 7.02 8.94 2.30
CA VAL A 97 7.64 9.31 3.58
C VAL A 97 7.98 8.07 4.42
N ALA A 98 8.85 8.24 5.42
CA ALA A 98 9.06 7.20 6.42
C ALA A 98 7.80 7.00 7.28
N ASP A 99 7.58 5.78 7.76
CA ASP A 99 6.60 5.53 8.81
C ASP A 99 7.02 6.26 10.10
N PHE A 100 6.05 6.64 10.94
CA PHE A 100 6.35 7.19 12.26
C PHE A 100 7.12 6.18 13.14
N GLU A 101 8.18 6.65 13.78
CA GLU A 101 9.01 5.85 14.71
C GLU A 101 8.27 5.62 16.05
N ALA A 102 7.26 4.76 16.03
CA ALA A 102 6.45 4.41 17.20
C ALA A 102 7.12 3.33 18.07
N GLN A 103 7.00 3.47 19.39
CA GLN A 103 7.22 2.36 20.31
C GLN A 103 6.08 1.34 20.21
N PRO A 104 6.33 0.02 20.42
CA PRO A 104 5.28 -0.99 20.36
C PRO A 104 4.06 -0.71 21.25
N SER A 105 4.29 -0.12 22.44
CA SER A 105 3.21 0.28 23.35
C SER A 105 2.33 1.38 22.77
N GLN A 106 2.89 2.34 22.04
CA GLN A 106 2.12 3.39 21.37
C GLN A 106 1.24 2.80 20.28
N ILE A 107 1.77 1.86 19.49
CA ILE A 107 1.00 1.16 18.45
C ILE A 107 -0.18 0.42 19.09
N ILE A 108 0.08 -0.39 20.14
CA ILE A 108 -0.96 -1.16 20.84
C ILE A 108 -2.03 -0.24 21.44
N ASN A 109 -1.63 0.88 22.05
CA ASN A 109 -2.58 1.85 22.61
C ASN A 109 -3.44 2.46 21.51
N THR A 110 -2.84 2.93 20.40
CA THR A 110 -3.58 3.47 19.25
C THR A 110 -4.53 2.43 18.64
N MET A 111 -4.09 1.19 18.49
CA MET A 111 -4.95 0.09 18.06
C MET A 111 -6.15 -0.09 18.99
N ASN A 112 -5.94 -0.05 20.31
CA ASN A 112 -7.02 -0.23 21.27
C ASN A 112 -7.97 0.97 21.32
N ASP A 113 -7.44 2.19 21.28
CA ASP A 113 -8.21 3.43 21.40
C ASP A 113 -9.09 3.64 20.16
N TYR A 114 -8.57 3.34 18.97
CA TYR A 114 -9.24 3.59 17.70
C TYR A 114 -9.76 2.31 16.99
N LYS A 115 -9.61 1.13 17.60
CA LYS A 115 -10.00 -0.18 17.05
C LYS A 115 -9.39 -0.46 15.67
N LEU A 116 -8.12 -0.11 15.52
CA LEU A 116 -7.36 -0.21 14.28
C LEU A 116 -6.51 -1.50 14.21
N ALA A 117 -6.27 -1.98 13.00
CA ALA A 117 -5.23 -2.98 12.76
C ALA A 117 -3.84 -2.35 13.02
N PRO A 118 -2.78 -3.16 13.23
CA PRO A 118 -1.45 -2.65 13.55
C PRO A 118 -0.92 -1.64 12.53
N ARG A 119 -1.14 -1.91 11.23
CA ARG A 119 -0.71 -1.00 10.17
C ARG A 119 -1.48 0.30 10.18
N ASP A 120 -2.80 0.23 10.23
CA ASP A 120 -3.66 1.42 10.26
C ASP A 120 -3.33 2.32 11.46
N ALA A 121 -2.96 1.73 12.60
CA ALA A 121 -2.48 2.47 13.76
C ALA A 121 -1.14 3.21 13.48
N ILE A 122 -0.19 2.57 12.81
CA ILE A 122 1.07 3.21 12.38
C ILE A 122 0.79 4.32 11.36
N THR A 123 -0.11 4.09 10.40
CA THR A 123 -0.54 5.10 9.44
C THR A 123 -1.17 6.30 10.14
N ALA A 124 -2.09 6.08 11.08
CA ALA A 124 -2.72 7.15 11.85
C ALA A 124 -1.69 7.96 12.66
N LEU A 125 -0.69 7.28 13.24
CA LEU A 125 0.44 7.94 13.91
C LEU A 125 1.30 8.72 12.92
N THR A 126 1.52 8.20 11.70
CA THR A 126 2.27 8.86 10.63
C THR A 126 1.57 10.12 10.15
N CYS A 127 0.25 10.09 9.99
CA CYS A 127 -0.54 11.26 9.59
C CYS A 127 -0.63 12.36 10.66
N LYS A 128 -0.32 12.03 11.92
CA LYS A 128 -0.38 13.00 13.03
C LYS A 128 0.81 13.98 13.02
N TYR A 129 1.94 13.62 12.41
CA TYR A 129 3.21 14.35 12.44
C TYR A 129 3.68 14.75 11.04
#